data_AF-A0A268P2Q9-F1
#
_entry.id   AF-A0A268P2Q9-F1
#
_cell.length_a   1.000
_cell.length_b   1.000
_cell.length_c   1.000
_cell.angle_alpha   90.00
_cell.angle_beta   90.00
_cell.angle_gamma   90.00
#
_symmetry.space_group_name_H-M   'P 1'
#
loop_
_entity.id
_entity.type
_entity.pdbx_description
1 polymer ?
#
loop_
_entity_poly.entity_id
_entity_poly.type
_entity_poly.pdbx_seq_one_letter_code
_entity_poly.pdbx_strand_id
1 'polypeptide(L)'
;MIDAILNMLLYTLLAFTTGIFTVALAPGERGLRAEPKQQTAALMLGGIVVVLFGYVAKLAVTYADFFAISYLDALMTVIADHAVGASFLYGSLIVVLMAVVWLAMAKNTPLRPIAAGINLVFIVLLAFAISLSSHSASLNGLHGMISSSLHMVAMAFWIGPLLVIGLYGTSLINALKFHQWFSVVAVFSLLLLVTSGFIMMGEIAPEYVNSWMLSYGQLLLIKHILFIPLLVFGFRHLLSLSGKGAKLSPAERQKSFRAEGVIALLVFIVTSWLTETEPPHNVLRTLQNEPMSPLMDWFLQEPLLENQLISFSPGIGGVLLLVASAILLVGALVAAWWFKKTVIVGVLLVGWTLVTYSGLMISAGPGDIPVNLTVHDTIEEAIAVGRDNEQVELLAVFEEEQEEVFAVYQINERHLAAERLKVEDDGYRKYLDASVEIENGFLTGGDQFMDTFMFTTNDWVDNERASTYVSLGYADKDIESVEIELNGEWRDANVKNNVFIHVESTNETFPEAHRYLIKPINGKDLEVEKRQFIHEGHSH
;
A
#
# COMPACT_ATOMS: atom_id res chain seq x y z
N MET A 1 -10.14 -6.84 12.87
CA MET A 1 -9.86 -6.31 14.23
C MET A 1 -8.66 -6.98 14.92
N ILE A 2 -8.56 -8.32 14.96
CA ILE A 2 -7.42 -9.00 15.59
C ILE A 2 -6.10 -8.64 14.91
N ASP A 3 -6.07 -8.61 13.57
CA ASP A 3 -4.86 -8.32 12.81
C ASP A 3 -4.28 -6.91 13.11
N ALA A 4 -5.15 -5.89 13.25
CA ALA A 4 -4.74 -4.56 13.70
C ALA A 4 -4.10 -4.58 15.09
N ILE A 5 -4.60 -5.40 16.02
CA ILE A 5 -3.98 -5.56 17.35
C ILE A 5 -2.61 -6.23 17.22
N LEU A 6 -2.49 -7.27 16.40
CA LEU A 6 -1.22 -7.95 16.13
C LEU A 6 -0.20 -6.98 15.51
N ASN A 7 -0.59 -6.19 14.50
CA ASN A 7 0.26 -5.17 13.88
C ASN A 7 0.72 -4.12 14.90
N MET A 8 -0.20 -3.58 15.72
CA MET A 8 0.14 -2.61 16.76
C MET A 8 1.18 -3.17 17.73
N LEU A 9 0.98 -4.42 18.19
CA LEU A 9 1.92 -5.10 19.08
C LEU A 9 3.25 -5.35 18.39
N LEU A 10 3.26 -5.83 17.14
CA LEU A 10 4.46 -6.09 16.37
C LEU A 10 5.32 -4.83 16.25
N TYR A 11 4.74 -3.71 15.79
CA TYR A 11 5.46 -2.45 15.62
C TYR A 11 6.01 -1.93 16.94
N THR A 12 5.22 -2.03 18.02
CA THR A 12 5.63 -1.60 19.35
C THR A 12 6.78 -2.46 19.89
N LEU A 13 6.68 -3.79 19.79
CA LEU A 13 7.69 -4.74 20.26
C LEU A 13 8.98 -4.60 19.46
N LEU A 14 8.88 -4.46 18.13
CA LEU A 14 10.02 -4.28 17.25
C LEU A 14 10.74 -2.96 17.55
N ALA A 15 10.00 -1.84 17.61
CA ALA A 15 10.59 -0.55 17.96
C ALA A 15 11.25 -0.61 19.34
N PHE A 16 10.54 -1.10 20.36
CA PHE A 16 11.08 -1.15 21.72
C PHE A 16 12.34 -2.02 21.82
N THR A 17 12.34 -3.18 21.18
CA THR A 17 13.51 -4.08 21.13
C THR A 17 14.70 -3.43 20.43
N THR A 18 14.48 -2.79 19.28
CA THR A 18 15.50 -1.98 18.59
C THR A 18 16.05 -0.92 19.52
N GLY A 19 15.18 -0.20 20.23
CA GLY A 19 15.57 0.81 21.22
C GLY A 19 16.50 0.28 22.30
N ILE A 20 16.20 -0.90 22.86
CA ILE A 20 17.04 -1.53 23.89
C ILE A 20 18.45 -1.78 23.35
N PHE A 21 18.57 -2.33 22.14
CA PHE A 21 19.87 -2.63 21.55
C PHE A 21 20.61 -1.37 21.10
N THR A 22 19.93 -0.41 20.49
CA THR A 22 20.52 0.88 20.10
C THR A 22 21.08 1.60 21.32
N VAL A 23 20.34 1.70 22.42
CA VAL A 23 20.85 2.31 23.66
C VAL A 23 21.99 1.51 24.28
N ALA A 24 21.93 0.18 24.27
CA ALA A 24 23.02 -0.67 24.78
C ALA A 24 24.31 -0.56 23.95
N LEU A 25 24.22 -0.09 22.70
CA LEU A 25 25.38 0.22 21.85
C LEU A 25 26.03 1.57 22.23
N ALA A 26 25.31 2.47 22.92
CA ALA A 26 25.83 3.78 23.30
C ALA A 26 26.88 3.66 24.43
N PRO A 27 28.17 3.95 24.17
CA PRO A 27 29.23 3.65 25.13
C PRO A 27 29.30 4.69 26.27
N GLY A 28 29.58 4.21 27.49
CA GLY A 28 30.04 5.03 28.62
C GLY A 28 29.15 6.25 28.90
N GLU A 29 29.71 7.46 28.78
CA GLU A 29 29.00 8.70 29.08
C GLU A 29 27.85 9.06 28.13
N ARG A 30 27.72 8.36 27.00
CA ARG A 30 26.63 8.56 26.04
C ARG A 30 25.36 7.81 26.42
N GLY A 31 25.43 6.90 27.39
CA GLY A 31 24.32 6.00 27.75
C GLY A 31 23.33 6.55 28.78
N LEU A 32 22.47 5.65 29.26
CA LEU A 32 21.53 5.87 30.36
C LEU A 32 22.15 5.40 31.68
N ARG A 33 21.85 6.08 32.80
CA ARG A 33 22.23 5.61 34.15
C ARG A 33 21.35 4.44 34.59
N ALA A 34 20.11 4.39 34.12
CA ALA A 34 19.20 3.28 34.34
C ALA A 34 18.88 2.62 32.99
N GLU A 35 19.26 1.36 32.84
CA GLU A 35 19.03 0.59 31.62
C GLU A 35 17.95 -0.48 31.82
N PRO A 36 17.25 -0.87 30.75
CA PRO A 36 16.37 -2.02 30.77
C PRO A 36 17.10 -3.28 31.26
N LYS A 37 16.44 -4.07 32.13
CA LYS A 37 16.96 -5.36 32.57
C LYS A 37 17.10 -6.30 31.36
N GLN A 38 18.10 -7.20 31.38
CA GLN A 38 18.32 -8.17 30.30
C GLN A 38 17.05 -8.99 29.95
N GLN A 39 16.29 -9.37 30.97
CA GLN A 39 15.01 -10.10 30.83
C GLN A 39 13.96 -9.33 30.03
N THR A 40 13.99 -7.99 30.08
CA THR A 40 13.07 -7.14 29.31
C THR A 40 13.22 -7.41 27.82
N ALA A 41 14.45 -7.42 27.30
CA ALA A 41 14.68 -7.67 25.88
C ALA A 41 14.26 -9.10 25.49
N ALA A 42 14.55 -10.10 26.33
CA ALA A 42 14.13 -11.48 26.09
C ALA A 42 12.60 -11.63 26.06
N LEU A 43 11.88 -10.94 26.95
CA LEU A 43 10.41 -10.91 26.95
C LEU A 43 9.85 -10.23 25.69
N MET A 44 10.44 -9.12 25.24
CA MET A 44 10.00 -8.45 24.02
C MET A 44 10.23 -9.33 22.79
N LEU A 45 11.39 -9.98 22.70
CA LEU A 45 11.69 -10.96 21.64
C LEU A 45 10.69 -12.13 21.65
N GLY A 46 10.40 -12.70 22.83
CA GLY A 46 9.38 -13.73 22.97
C GLY A 46 7.99 -13.26 22.50
N GLY A 47 7.64 -12.00 22.82
CA GLY A 47 6.41 -11.37 22.33
C GLY A 47 6.34 -11.28 20.80
N ILE A 48 7.46 -10.99 20.12
CA ILE A 48 7.49 -10.95 18.65
C ILE A 48 7.13 -12.32 18.07
N VAL A 49 7.70 -13.41 18.59
CA VAL A 49 7.37 -14.78 18.12
C VAL A 49 5.88 -15.09 18.33
N VAL A 50 5.33 -14.72 19.48
CA VAL A 50 3.90 -14.92 19.77
C VAL A 50 3.02 -14.15 18.79
N VAL A 51 3.37 -12.91 18.46
CA VAL A 51 2.63 -12.10 17.48
C VAL A 51 2.75 -12.68 16.08
N LEU A 52 3.95 -13.09 15.64
CA LEU A 52 4.15 -13.73 14.35
C LEU A 52 3.35 -15.03 14.21
N PHE A 53 3.31 -15.85 15.27
CA PHE A 53 2.45 -17.03 15.32
C PHE A 53 0.97 -16.65 15.25
N GLY A 54 0.57 -15.52 15.84
CA GLY A 54 -0.79 -14.99 15.75
C GLY A 54 -1.30 -14.83 14.32
N TYR A 55 -0.49 -14.30 13.40
CA TYR A 55 -0.88 -14.19 11.98
C TYR A 55 -1.10 -15.55 11.33
N VAL A 56 -0.17 -16.49 11.56
CA VAL A 56 -0.26 -17.86 11.04
C VAL A 56 -1.50 -18.56 11.58
N ALA A 57 -1.75 -18.47 12.89
CA ALA A 57 -2.89 -19.09 13.53
C ALA A 57 -4.22 -18.52 13.02
N LYS A 58 -4.32 -17.20 12.82
CA LYS A 58 -5.53 -16.57 12.28
C LYS A 58 -5.80 -17.01 10.84
N LEU A 59 -4.76 -17.04 10.00
CA LEU A 59 -4.90 -17.48 8.62
C LEU A 59 -5.27 -18.97 8.56
N ALA A 60 -4.68 -19.79 9.43
CA ALA A 60 -5.02 -21.21 9.55
C ALA A 60 -6.49 -21.43 9.96
N VAL A 61 -7.02 -20.63 10.90
CA VAL A 61 -8.46 -20.67 11.25
C VAL A 61 -9.32 -20.32 10.04
N THR A 62 -8.95 -19.26 9.31
CA THR A 62 -9.67 -18.83 8.10
C THR A 62 -9.70 -19.95 7.05
N TYR A 63 -8.57 -20.61 6.82
CA TYR A 63 -8.44 -21.73 5.89
C TYR A 63 -9.23 -22.97 6.33
N ALA A 64 -9.15 -23.32 7.61
CA ALA A 64 -9.89 -24.46 8.16
C ALA A 64 -11.40 -24.27 7.96
N ASP A 65 -11.90 -23.08 8.27
CA ASP A 65 -13.32 -22.76 8.16
C ASP A 65 -13.77 -22.69 6.68
N PHE A 66 -12.95 -22.10 5.78
CA PHE A 66 -13.28 -21.97 4.37
C PHE A 66 -13.26 -23.30 3.60
N PHE A 67 -12.24 -24.13 3.82
CA PHE A 67 -12.08 -25.41 3.10
C PHE A 67 -12.65 -26.62 3.87
N ALA A 68 -13.23 -26.40 5.04
CA ALA A 68 -13.76 -27.45 5.92
C ALA A 68 -12.73 -28.56 6.26
N ILE A 69 -11.45 -28.18 6.38
CA ILE A 69 -10.34 -29.09 6.76
C ILE A 69 -10.01 -28.97 8.25
N SER A 70 -9.20 -29.89 8.77
CA SER A 70 -8.80 -29.81 10.19
C SER A 70 -7.90 -28.59 10.44
N TYR A 71 -7.98 -28.00 11.64
CA TYR A 71 -7.13 -26.87 12.02
C TYR A 71 -5.62 -27.20 11.95
N LEU A 72 -5.24 -28.46 12.16
CA LEU A 72 -3.85 -28.88 12.04
C LEU A 72 -3.40 -28.90 10.58
N ASP A 73 -4.23 -29.42 9.67
CA ASP A 73 -3.92 -29.44 8.25
C ASP A 73 -3.85 -28.01 7.69
N ALA A 74 -4.83 -27.17 8.03
CA ALA A 74 -4.82 -25.75 7.66
C ALA A 74 -3.57 -25.02 8.19
N LEU A 75 -3.14 -25.30 9.42
CA LEU A 75 -1.92 -24.73 9.98
C LEU A 75 -0.67 -25.16 9.18
N MET A 76 -0.59 -26.44 8.81
CA MET A 76 0.53 -26.95 8.01
C MET A 76 0.54 -26.35 6.60
N THR A 77 -0.62 -26.23 5.95
CA THR A 77 -0.78 -25.54 4.67
C THR A 77 -0.33 -24.09 4.76
N VAL A 78 -0.79 -23.33 5.77
CA VAL A 78 -0.39 -21.92 5.95
C VAL A 78 1.11 -21.77 6.16
N ILE A 79 1.74 -22.66 6.93
CA ILE A 79 3.18 -22.62 7.18
C ILE A 79 3.98 -22.97 5.92
N ALA A 80 3.52 -23.95 5.14
CA ALA A 80 4.23 -24.48 3.98
C ALA A 80 4.08 -23.61 2.71
N ASP A 81 2.86 -23.13 2.45
CA ASP A 81 2.48 -22.66 1.12
C ASP A 81 2.24 -21.13 1.06
N HIS A 82 2.21 -20.44 2.20
CA HIS A 82 1.92 -19.00 2.26
C HIS A 82 3.11 -18.15 2.72
N ALA A 83 3.20 -16.94 2.16
CA ALA A 83 4.22 -15.95 2.53
C ALA A 83 4.20 -15.57 4.03
N VAL A 84 3.01 -15.61 4.66
CA VAL A 84 2.86 -15.41 6.12
C VAL A 84 3.57 -16.52 6.91
N GLY A 85 3.48 -17.78 6.43
CA GLY A 85 4.19 -18.92 6.99
C GLY A 85 5.71 -18.75 6.90
N ALA A 86 6.22 -18.37 5.73
CA ALA A 86 7.64 -18.07 5.53
C ALA A 86 8.12 -16.92 6.45
N SER A 87 7.33 -15.84 6.54
CA SER A 87 7.61 -14.70 7.44
C SER A 87 7.70 -15.14 8.90
N PHE A 88 6.81 -16.02 9.35
CA PHE A 88 6.84 -16.60 10.70
C PHE A 88 8.07 -17.48 10.92
N LEU A 89 8.40 -18.40 10.01
CA LEU A 89 9.52 -19.32 10.18
C LEU A 89 10.86 -18.59 10.22
N TYR A 90 11.13 -17.75 9.21
CA TYR A 90 12.36 -16.97 9.15
C TYR A 90 12.44 -15.95 10.29
N GLY A 91 11.33 -15.26 10.56
CA GLY A 91 11.25 -14.29 11.66
C GLY A 91 11.51 -14.93 13.02
N SER A 92 10.89 -16.09 13.30
CA SER A 92 11.08 -16.83 14.55
C SER A 92 12.51 -17.35 14.70
N LEU A 93 13.11 -17.88 13.62
CA LEU A 93 14.51 -18.30 13.63
C LEU A 93 15.44 -17.13 13.97
N ILE A 94 15.27 -15.99 13.31
CA ILE A 94 16.05 -14.77 13.57
C ILE A 94 15.88 -14.33 15.02
N VAL A 95 14.65 -14.29 15.54
CA VAL A 95 14.37 -13.89 16.92
C VAL A 95 15.00 -14.85 17.94
N VAL A 96 15.00 -16.16 17.67
CA VAL A 96 15.69 -17.15 18.51
C VAL A 96 17.19 -16.89 18.52
N LEU A 97 17.81 -16.64 17.36
CA LEU A 97 19.24 -16.29 17.28
C LEU A 97 19.55 -15.01 18.06
N MET A 98 18.69 -13.99 17.95
CA MET A 98 18.81 -12.74 18.71
C MET A 98 18.76 -12.98 20.22
N ALA A 99 17.83 -13.82 20.67
CA ALA A 99 17.68 -14.17 22.07
C ALA A 99 18.91 -14.94 22.59
N VAL A 100 19.43 -15.89 21.82
CA VAL A 100 20.66 -16.63 22.16
C VAL A 100 21.85 -15.69 22.31
N VAL A 101 22.09 -14.81 21.33
CA VAL A 101 23.19 -13.82 21.37
C VAL A 101 23.04 -12.92 22.60
N TRP A 102 21.83 -12.38 22.83
CA TRP A 102 21.58 -11.48 23.96
C TRP A 102 21.76 -12.17 25.31
N LEU A 103 21.22 -13.38 25.47
CA LEU A 103 21.28 -14.11 26.74
C LEU A 103 22.70 -14.57 27.08
N ALA A 104 23.47 -15.00 26.07
CA ALA A 104 24.85 -15.45 26.24
C ALA A 104 25.82 -14.32 26.57
N MET A 105 25.66 -13.15 25.94
CA MET A 105 26.69 -12.10 25.97
C MET A 105 26.33 -10.89 26.84
N ALA A 106 25.05 -10.52 26.97
CA ALA A 106 24.67 -9.24 27.56
C ALA A 106 24.88 -9.11 29.08
N LYS A 107 25.09 -10.23 29.79
CA LYS A 107 25.49 -10.21 31.21
C LYS A 107 26.91 -9.69 31.40
N ASN A 108 27.77 -9.87 30.41
CA ASN A 108 29.16 -9.46 30.46
C ASN A 108 29.29 -8.04 29.90
N THR A 109 29.58 -7.06 30.78
CA THR A 109 29.63 -5.63 30.45
C THR A 109 30.41 -5.29 29.18
N PRO A 110 31.65 -5.78 28.96
CA PRO A 110 32.40 -5.55 27.72
C PRO A 110 31.78 -6.19 26.46
N LEU A 111 31.06 -7.32 26.58
CA LEU A 111 30.46 -8.01 25.43
C LEU A 111 29.06 -7.48 25.08
N ARG A 112 28.43 -6.74 25.99
CA ARG A 112 27.06 -6.25 25.81
C ARG A 112 26.88 -5.33 24.59
N PRO A 113 27.75 -4.35 24.29
CA PRO A 113 27.63 -3.55 23.08
C PRO A 113 27.83 -4.38 21.80
N ILE A 114 28.68 -5.41 21.85
CA ILE A 114 28.89 -6.34 20.71
C ILE A 114 27.61 -7.13 20.44
N ALA A 115 26.99 -7.69 21.50
CA ALA A 115 25.72 -8.40 21.41
C ALA A 115 24.60 -7.51 20.85
N ALA A 116 24.55 -6.25 21.30
CA ALA A 116 23.63 -5.26 20.77
C ALA A 116 23.86 -4.97 19.28
N GLY A 117 25.12 -4.77 18.87
CA GLY A 117 25.47 -4.55 17.46
C GLY A 117 25.04 -5.71 16.55
N ILE A 118 25.30 -6.95 16.97
CA ILE A 118 24.86 -8.15 16.23
C ILE A 118 23.32 -8.19 16.15
N ASN A 119 22.63 -7.93 17.25
CA ASN A 119 21.17 -7.94 17.25
C ASN A 119 20.55 -6.82 16.41
N LEU A 120 21.21 -5.68 16.24
CA LEU A 120 20.74 -4.64 15.33
C LEU A 120 20.84 -5.07 13.86
N VAL A 121 21.84 -5.87 13.50
CA VAL A 121 21.89 -6.50 12.16
C VAL A 121 20.74 -7.50 12.01
N PHE A 122 20.47 -8.31 13.03
CA PHE A 122 19.33 -9.22 13.01
C PHE A 122 17.98 -8.49 12.97
N ILE A 123 17.83 -7.30 13.57
CA ILE A 123 16.62 -6.47 13.41
C ILE A 123 16.39 -6.11 11.95
N VAL A 124 17.45 -5.76 11.21
CA VAL A 124 17.34 -5.48 9.77
C VAL A 124 16.86 -6.72 9.04
N LEU A 125 17.49 -7.88 9.27
CA LEU A 125 17.09 -9.15 8.66
C LEU A 125 15.65 -9.55 9.04
N LEU A 126 15.24 -9.30 10.28
CA LEU A 126 13.88 -9.56 10.75
C LEU A 126 12.86 -8.67 10.03
N ALA A 127 13.18 -7.40 9.77
CA ALA A 127 12.30 -6.52 8.99
C ALA A 127 12.10 -7.03 7.56
N PHE A 128 13.15 -7.57 6.92
CA PHE A 128 13.03 -8.24 5.63
C PHE A 128 12.16 -9.50 5.70
N ALA A 129 12.37 -10.34 6.71
CA ALA A 129 11.58 -11.55 6.91
C ALA A 129 10.10 -11.24 7.13
N ILE A 130 9.76 -10.19 7.89
CA ILE A 130 8.38 -9.76 8.10
C ILE A 130 7.78 -9.20 6.80
N SER A 131 8.55 -8.43 6.03
CA SER A 131 8.05 -7.76 4.82
C SER A 131 7.76 -8.70 3.66
N LEU A 132 8.18 -9.98 3.73
CA LEU A 132 7.81 -11.03 2.77
C LEU A 132 6.28 -11.18 2.61
N SER A 133 5.52 -10.93 3.68
CA SER A 133 4.05 -11.02 3.68
C SER A 133 3.36 -9.65 3.65
N SER A 134 4.07 -8.58 3.28
CA SER A 134 3.50 -7.24 3.21
C SER A 134 2.70 -7.00 1.92
N HIS A 135 1.69 -6.12 1.99
CA HIS A 135 0.91 -5.66 0.81
C HIS A 135 1.80 -5.12 -0.31
N SER A 136 2.83 -4.31 0.00
CA SER A 136 3.74 -3.84 -1.04
C SER A 136 4.51 -4.99 -1.70
N ALA A 137 4.86 -6.05 -0.96
CA ALA A 137 5.55 -7.20 -1.53
C ALA A 137 4.65 -8.05 -2.44
N SER A 138 3.35 -8.16 -2.14
CA SER A 138 2.40 -8.83 -3.05
C SER A 138 2.18 -8.04 -4.34
N LEU A 139 2.23 -6.70 -4.27
CA LEU A 139 2.00 -5.83 -5.42
C LEU A 139 3.24 -5.65 -6.31
N ASN A 140 4.39 -5.35 -5.70
CA ASN A 140 5.60 -4.94 -6.41
C ASN A 140 6.77 -5.93 -6.20
N GLY A 141 6.47 -7.14 -5.74
CA GLY A 141 7.44 -8.20 -5.49
C GLY A 141 8.61 -7.73 -4.60
N LEU A 142 9.83 -7.92 -5.11
CA LEU A 142 11.06 -7.56 -4.41
C LEU A 142 11.15 -6.06 -4.09
N HIS A 143 10.69 -5.19 -4.99
CA HIS A 143 10.77 -3.74 -4.79
C HIS A 143 9.92 -3.31 -3.59
N GLY A 144 8.66 -3.77 -3.55
CA GLY A 144 7.76 -3.46 -2.44
C GLY A 144 8.19 -4.09 -1.12
N MET A 145 8.80 -5.29 -1.15
CA MET A 145 9.42 -5.89 0.03
C MET A 145 10.57 -5.03 0.57
N ILE A 146 11.46 -4.54 -0.29
CA ILE A 146 12.59 -3.68 0.11
C ILE A 146 12.06 -2.36 0.69
N SER A 147 11.11 -1.72 0.02
CA SER A 147 10.52 -0.45 0.46
C SER A 147 9.88 -0.58 1.85
N SER A 148 9.06 -1.62 2.06
CA SER A 148 8.45 -1.95 3.36
C SER A 148 9.48 -2.23 4.45
N SER A 149 10.54 -3.00 4.12
CA SER A 149 11.61 -3.32 5.06
C SER A 149 12.37 -2.08 5.50
N LEU A 150 12.72 -1.21 4.56
CA LEU A 150 13.41 0.05 4.84
C LEU A 150 12.54 0.97 5.70
N HIS A 151 11.24 1.07 5.40
CA HIS A 151 10.29 1.84 6.20
C HIS A 151 10.21 1.32 7.64
N MET A 152 10.09 0.01 7.81
CA MET A 152 10.03 -0.66 9.11
C MET A 152 11.32 -0.45 9.92
N VAL A 153 12.49 -0.63 9.30
CA VAL A 153 13.79 -0.39 9.93
C VAL A 153 13.92 1.07 10.35
N ALA A 154 13.61 2.00 9.45
CA ALA A 154 13.68 3.42 9.73
C ALA A 154 12.80 3.83 10.92
N MET A 155 11.56 3.33 10.94
CA MET A 155 10.63 3.52 12.05
C MET A 155 11.19 2.95 13.36
N ALA A 156 11.68 1.71 13.37
CA ALA A 156 12.15 1.05 14.58
C ALA A 156 13.39 1.74 15.18
N PHE A 157 14.31 2.19 14.34
CA PHE A 157 15.54 2.88 14.79
C PHE A 157 15.29 4.32 15.25
N TRP A 158 14.25 4.99 14.75
CA TRP A 158 13.86 6.31 15.25
C TRP A 158 13.04 6.21 16.55
N ILE A 159 11.93 5.47 16.51
CA ILE A 159 10.95 5.41 17.61
C ILE A 159 11.46 4.55 18.77
N GLY A 160 12.21 3.50 18.49
CA GLY A 160 12.68 2.57 19.51
C GLY A 160 13.46 3.22 20.65
N PRO A 161 14.59 3.89 20.34
CA PRO A 161 15.40 4.55 21.38
C PRO A 161 14.60 5.61 22.14
N LEU A 162 13.72 6.33 21.43
CA LEU A 162 12.82 7.32 22.00
C LEU A 162 11.89 6.71 23.05
N LEU A 163 11.26 5.54 22.78
CA LEU A 163 10.43 4.84 23.76
C LEU A 163 11.22 4.41 24.99
N VAL A 164 12.43 3.88 24.81
CA VAL A 164 13.32 3.50 25.92
C VAL A 164 13.69 4.74 26.75
N ILE A 165 13.99 5.87 26.12
CA ILE A 165 14.29 7.13 26.83
C ILE A 165 13.04 7.70 27.50
N GLY A 166 11.85 7.59 26.90
CA GLY A 166 10.60 8.01 27.54
C GLY A 166 10.35 7.30 28.87
N LEU A 167 10.69 6.00 28.94
CA LEU A 167 10.53 5.19 30.14
C LEU A 167 11.68 5.35 31.14
N TYR A 168 12.95 5.35 30.67
CA TYR A 168 14.15 5.28 31.51
C TYR A 168 15.01 6.56 31.54
N GLY A 169 14.62 7.60 30.80
CA GLY A 169 15.46 8.75 30.43
C GLY A 169 15.62 9.90 31.43
N THR A 170 15.05 9.83 32.65
CA THR A 170 15.47 10.73 33.75
C THR A 170 16.96 10.60 34.08
N SER A 171 17.60 9.59 33.50
CA SER A 171 18.86 9.03 33.89
C SER A 171 19.96 9.26 32.85
N LEU A 172 19.79 10.11 31.83
CA LEU A 172 20.88 10.39 30.86
C LEU A 172 22.17 10.79 31.59
N ILE A 173 23.29 10.10 31.28
CA ILE A 173 24.59 10.37 31.92
C ILE A 173 25.09 11.76 31.48
N ASN A 174 25.15 11.99 30.18
CA ASN A 174 25.49 13.28 29.58
C ASN A 174 24.57 13.57 28.39
N ALA A 175 23.66 14.54 28.56
CA ALA A 175 22.66 14.89 27.56
C ALA A 175 23.27 15.36 26.22
N LEU A 176 24.39 16.09 26.27
CA LEU A 176 25.05 16.62 25.09
C LEU A 176 25.75 15.52 24.29
N LYS A 177 26.50 14.64 24.98
CA LYS A 177 27.17 13.50 24.34
C LYS A 177 26.17 12.48 23.78
N PHE A 178 25.05 12.26 24.47
CA PHE A 178 23.95 11.45 23.94
C PHE A 178 23.39 12.06 22.65
N HIS A 179 23.11 13.36 22.65
CA HIS A 179 22.60 14.05 21.47
C HIS A 179 23.52 13.93 20.27
N GLN A 180 24.82 14.18 20.42
CA GLN A 180 25.80 14.09 19.32
C GLN A 180 25.81 12.73 18.62
N TRP A 181 25.44 11.67 19.33
CA TRP A 181 25.36 10.32 18.78
C TRP A 181 23.95 10.01 18.24
N PHE A 182 22.91 10.22 19.05
CA PHE A 182 21.54 9.84 18.69
C PHE A 182 20.95 10.71 17.58
N SER A 183 21.33 11.99 17.48
CA SER A 183 20.80 12.87 16.43
C SER A 183 21.14 12.37 15.03
N VAL A 184 22.32 11.77 14.84
CA VAL A 184 22.72 11.21 13.54
C VAL A 184 21.83 10.04 13.17
N VAL A 185 21.60 9.12 14.11
CA VAL A 185 20.70 7.97 13.92
C VAL A 185 19.28 8.46 13.62
N ALA A 186 18.74 9.36 14.44
CA ALA A 186 17.39 9.87 14.28
C ALA A 186 17.18 10.61 12.95
N VAL A 187 18.13 11.45 12.51
CA VAL A 187 18.02 12.17 11.23
C VAL A 187 18.10 11.20 10.05
N PHE A 188 19.02 10.23 10.07
CA PHE A 188 19.12 9.23 9.00
C PHE A 188 17.86 8.36 8.93
N SER A 189 17.37 7.88 10.08
CA SER A 189 16.12 7.13 10.17
C SER A 189 14.93 7.96 9.68
N LEU A 190 14.85 9.26 10.03
CA LEU A 190 13.78 10.12 9.53
C LEU A 190 13.82 10.28 8.02
N LEU A 191 15.00 10.53 7.42
CA LEU A 191 15.15 10.63 5.97
C LEU A 191 14.73 9.33 5.28
N LEU A 192 15.22 8.19 5.77
CA LEU A 192 14.87 6.89 5.21
C LEU A 192 13.36 6.60 5.33
N LEU A 193 12.75 6.95 6.46
CA LEU A 193 11.32 6.75 6.71
C LEU A 193 10.47 7.59 5.76
N VAL A 194 10.83 8.86 5.56
CA VAL A 194 10.10 9.77 4.66
C VAL A 194 10.24 9.30 3.21
N THR A 195 11.45 8.99 2.75
CA THR A 195 11.68 8.55 1.37
C THR A 195 10.96 7.23 1.08
N SER A 196 11.13 6.21 1.92
CA SER A 196 10.41 4.93 1.75
C SER A 196 8.90 5.11 1.87
N GLY A 197 8.43 5.99 2.77
CA GLY A 197 7.01 6.29 2.92
C GLY A 197 6.37 6.89 1.66
N PHE A 198 7.05 7.82 0.99
CA PHE A 198 6.55 8.38 -0.27
C PHE A 198 6.58 7.37 -1.42
N ILE A 199 7.60 6.51 -1.48
CA ILE A 199 7.64 5.40 -2.45
C ILE A 199 6.44 4.48 -2.25
N MET A 200 6.22 4.00 -1.02
CA MET A 200 5.05 3.16 -0.70
C MET A 200 3.72 3.88 -0.96
N MET A 201 3.64 5.19 -0.70
CA MET A 201 2.42 5.95 -0.97
C MET A 201 2.11 5.98 -2.47
N GLY A 202 3.11 6.20 -3.32
CA GLY A 202 2.93 6.20 -4.78
C GLY A 202 2.53 4.83 -5.32
N GLU A 203 2.99 3.75 -4.69
CA GLU A 203 2.62 2.38 -5.05
C GLU A 203 1.20 2.00 -4.59
N ILE A 204 0.79 2.45 -3.40
CA ILE A 204 -0.41 1.92 -2.73
C ILE A 204 -1.62 2.85 -2.86
N ALA A 205 -1.41 4.17 -2.86
CA ALA A 205 -2.48 5.17 -2.92
C ALA A 205 -2.04 6.36 -3.80
N PRO A 206 -1.88 6.13 -5.12
CA PRO A 206 -1.44 7.17 -6.06
C PRO A 206 -2.44 8.35 -6.12
N GLU A 207 -3.74 8.07 -6.01
CA GLU A 207 -4.82 9.06 -5.95
C GLU A 207 -5.00 9.63 -4.52
N TYR A 208 -3.95 10.24 -3.96
CA TYR A 208 -3.91 10.57 -2.52
C TYR A 208 -5.12 11.38 -2.02
N VAL A 209 -5.54 12.42 -2.73
CA VAL A 209 -6.70 13.25 -2.31
C VAL A 209 -8.00 12.50 -2.49
N ASN A 210 -8.20 11.86 -3.65
CA ASN A 210 -9.42 11.10 -3.93
C ASN A 210 -9.59 9.95 -2.93
N SER A 211 -8.48 9.34 -2.50
CA SER A 211 -8.47 8.25 -1.52
C SER A 211 -9.09 8.62 -0.18
N TRP A 212 -9.21 9.92 0.16
CA TRP A 212 -9.90 10.35 1.38
C TRP A 212 -11.38 9.95 1.38
N MET A 213 -11.97 9.62 0.23
CA MET A 213 -13.31 9.01 0.15
C MET A 213 -13.37 7.64 0.84
N LEU A 214 -12.23 6.96 0.99
CA LEU A 214 -12.13 5.61 1.55
C LEU A 214 -11.51 5.63 2.95
N SER A 215 -11.82 4.61 3.74
CA SER A 215 -11.27 4.47 5.10
C SER A 215 -9.74 4.41 5.12
N TYR A 216 -9.13 3.80 4.09
CA TYR A 216 -7.68 3.76 3.95
C TYR A 216 -7.09 5.17 3.82
N GLY A 217 -7.59 6.00 2.91
CA GLY A 217 -7.08 7.36 2.72
C GLY A 217 -7.30 8.25 3.93
N GLN A 218 -8.40 8.05 4.68
CA GLN A 218 -8.62 8.73 5.96
C GLN A 218 -7.55 8.38 7.00
N LEU A 219 -7.25 7.09 7.18
CA LEU A 219 -6.20 6.64 8.10
C LEU A 219 -4.83 7.13 7.65
N LEU A 220 -4.56 7.12 6.35
CA LEU A 220 -3.31 7.64 5.79
C LEU A 220 -3.17 9.14 6.02
N LEU A 221 -4.23 9.93 5.82
CA LEU A 221 -4.25 11.37 6.10
C LEU A 221 -3.99 11.63 7.59
N ILE A 222 -4.68 10.92 8.49
CA ILE A 222 -4.49 11.05 9.94
C ILE A 222 -3.03 10.71 10.32
N LYS A 223 -2.44 9.66 9.72
CA LYS A 223 -1.04 9.29 9.94
C LYS A 223 -0.10 10.43 9.55
N HIS A 224 -0.29 11.05 8.37
CA HIS A 224 0.51 12.19 7.91
C HIS A 224 0.36 13.41 8.83
N ILE A 225 -0.85 13.70 9.29
CA ILE A 225 -1.07 14.80 10.24
C ILE A 225 -0.35 14.50 11.56
N LEU A 226 -0.53 13.31 12.15
CA LEU A 226 0.13 12.91 13.42
C LEU A 226 1.66 12.88 13.35
N PHE A 227 2.22 12.74 12.15
CA PHE A 227 3.66 12.83 11.93
C PHE A 227 4.22 14.21 12.30
N ILE A 228 3.47 15.30 12.11
CA ILE A 228 3.94 16.66 12.39
C ILE A 228 4.13 16.90 13.90
N PRO A 229 3.18 16.58 14.82
CA PRO A 229 3.42 16.62 16.26
C PRO A 229 4.65 15.83 16.70
N LEU A 230 4.86 14.66 16.08
CA LEU A 230 6.03 13.83 16.34
C LEU A 230 7.33 14.56 15.95
N LEU A 231 7.38 15.19 14.77
CA LEU A 231 8.51 16.02 14.34
C LEU A 231 8.74 17.23 15.24
N VAL A 232 7.69 17.89 15.72
CA VAL A 232 7.82 19.05 16.62
C VAL A 232 8.50 18.65 17.94
N PHE A 233 8.13 17.50 18.51
CA PHE A 233 8.80 16.98 19.69
C PHE A 233 10.23 16.51 19.39
N GLY A 234 10.46 15.82 18.28
CA GLY A 234 11.80 15.42 17.85
C GLY A 234 12.73 16.62 17.68
N PHE A 235 12.24 17.70 17.05
CA PHE A 235 12.96 18.96 16.90
C PHE A 235 13.21 19.64 18.25
N ARG A 236 12.23 19.65 19.15
CA ARG A 236 12.40 20.16 20.51
C ARG A 236 13.51 19.42 21.25
N HIS A 237 13.60 18.10 21.11
CA HIS A 237 14.66 17.29 21.71
C HIS A 237 16.02 17.57 21.07
N LEU A 238 16.08 17.69 19.74
CA LEU A 238 17.30 18.05 19.00
C LEU A 238 17.90 19.37 19.52
N LEU A 239 17.07 20.39 19.74
CA LEU A 239 17.50 21.70 20.20
C LEU A 239 17.80 21.76 21.70
N SER A 240 16.94 21.16 22.52
CA SER A 240 17.11 21.19 23.98
C SER A 240 18.38 20.45 24.41
N LEU A 241 18.67 19.31 23.77
CA LEU A 241 19.86 18.51 24.09
C LEU A 241 21.15 19.07 23.49
N SER A 242 21.09 19.77 22.35
CA SER A 242 22.24 20.50 21.79
C SER A 242 22.61 21.76 22.59
N GLY A 243 21.74 22.19 23.52
CA GLY A 243 21.92 23.41 24.30
C GLY A 243 21.52 24.69 23.57
N LYS A 244 20.97 24.60 22.35
CA LYS A 244 20.53 25.74 21.53
C LYS A 244 19.07 26.16 21.78
N GLY A 245 18.26 25.29 22.40
CA GLY A 245 16.85 25.56 22.73
C GLY A 245 16.58 25.76 24.23
N ALA A 246 15.30 25.70 24.62
CA ALA A 246 14.90 25.77 26.03
C ALA A 246 15.59 24.69 26.87
N LYS A 247 16.27 25.11 27.94
CA LYS A 247 16.86 24.20 28.93
C LYS A 247 15.76 23.57 29.77
N LEU A 248 15.40 22.32 29.45
CA LEU A 248 14.38 21.55 30.17
C LEU A 248 14.96 20.95 31.45
N SER A 249 14.19 21.01 32.55
CA SER A 249 14.52 20.23 33.75
C SER A 249 14.43 18.72 33.42
N PRO A 250 15.09 17.84 34.19
CA PRO A 250 15.01 16.40 33.95
C PRO A 250 13.57 15.87 33.91
N ALA A 251 12.69 16.39 34.78
CA ALA A 251 11.27 16.04 34.81
C ALA A 251 10.52 16.49 33.55
N GLU A 252 10.70 17.73 33.09
CA GLU A 252 10.04 18.22 31.88
C GLU A 252 10.58 17.55 30.61
N ARG A 253 11.88 17.22 30.59
CA ARG A 253 12.49 16.42 29.52
C ARG A 253 11.86 15.04 29.43
N GLN A 254 11.74 14.32 30.56
CA GLN A 254 11.08 13.01 30.55
C GLN A 254 9.63 13.11 30.10
N LYS A 255 8.89 14.12 30.59
CA LYS A 255 7.52 14.38 30.14
C LYS A 255 7.45 14.60 28.63
N SER A 256 8.43 15.32 28.06
CA SER A 256 8.53 15.57 26.61
C SER A 256 8.76 14.29 25.81
N PHE A 257 9.72 13.45 26.20
CA PHE A 257 9.94 12.15 25.54
C PHE A 257 8.73 11.21 25.68
N ARG A 258 8.04 11.24 26.82
CA ARG A 258 6.80 10.45 27.01
C ARG A 258 5.67 10.95 26.10
N ALA A 259 5.51 12.26 25.96
CA ALA A 259 4.52 12.84 25.05
C ALA A 259 4.80 12.44 23.60
N GLU A 260 6.06 12.54 23.16
CA GLU A 260 6.50 12.07 21.85
C GLU A 260 6.23 10.56 21.66
N GLY A 261 6.55 9.73 22.67
CA GLY A 261 6.30 8.30 22.65
C GLY A 261 4.81 7.95 22.56
N VAL A 262 3.93 8.68 23.26
CA VAL A 262 2.48 8.51 23.15
C VAL A 262 2.01 8.82 21.73
N ILE A 263 2.50 9.89 21.11
CA ILE A 263 2.18 10.23 19.71
C ILE A 263 2.66 9.13 18.76
N ALA A 264 3.87 8.61 18.96
CA ALA A 264 4.39 7.51 18.15
C ALA A 264 3.52 6.24 18.28
N LEU A 265 3.02 5.93 19.48
CA LEU A 265 2.08 4.81 19.68
C LEU A 265 0.72 5.07 19.00
N LEU A 266 0.22 6.32 18.98
CA LEU A 266 -0.96 6.67 18.19
C LEU A 266 -0.73 6.48 16.69
N VAL A 267 0.46 6.83 16.18
CA VAL A 267 0.86 6.56 14.79
C VAL A 267 0.88 5.06 14.51
N PHE A 268 1.37 4.23 15.44
CA PHE A 268 1.31 2.76 15.30
C PHE A 268 -0.10 2.23 15.31
N ILE A 269 -0.99 2.75 16.15
CA ILE A 269 -2.42 2.38 16.14
C ILE A 269 -3.01 2.71 14.77
N VAL A 270 -2.88 3.94 14.28
CA VAL A 270 -3.41 4.31 12.96
C VAL A 270 -2.80 3.45 11.85
N THR A 271 -1.49 3.24 11.87
CA THR A 271 -0.80 2.38 10.88
C THR A 271 -1.29 0.94 10.95
N SER A 272 -1.55 0.41 12.15
CA SER A 272 -2.01 -0.97 12.31
C SER A 272 -3.41 -1.22 11.74
N TRP A 273 -4.28 -0.21 11.77
CA TRP A 273 -5.58 -0.26 11.10
C TRP A 273 -5.44 -0.04 9.60
N LEU A 274 -4.54 0.86 9.20
CA LEU A 274 -4.24 1.13 7.78
C LEU A 274 -3.75 -0.13 7.06
N THR A 275 -2.87 -0.93 7.68
CA THR A 275 -2.34 -2.18 7.12
C THR A 275 -3.41 -3.27 6.92
N GLU A 276 -4.56 -3.16 7.58
CA GLU A 276 -5.68 -4.10 7.48
C GLU A 276 -6.84 -3.56 6.63
N THR A 277 -6.69 -2.36 6.08
CA THR A 277 -7.71 -1.76 5.22
C THR A 277 -7.30 -1.96 3.78
N GLU A 278 -8.25 -2.27 2.90
CA GLU A 278 -8.00 -2.46 1.47
C GLU A 278 -7.32 -1.19 0.88
N PRO A 279 -6.14 -1.34 0.26
CA PRO A 279 -5.44 -0.21 -0.34
C PRO A 279 -6.13 0.30 -1.61
N PRO A 280 -6.33 1.62 -1.77
CA PRO A 280 -6.99 2.20 -2.92
C PRO A 280 -5.98 2.49 -4.03
N HIS A 281 -5.70 1.47 -4.85
CA HIS A 281 -4.91 1.65 -6.07
C HIS A 281 -5.65 2.51 -7.09
N ASN A 282 -6.96 2.26 -7.22
CA ASN A 282 -7.90 3.06 -7.99
C ASN A 282 -9.11 3.34 -7.09
N VAL A 283 -9.40 4.61 -6.81
CA VAL A 283 -10.40 4.97 -5.78
C VAL A 283 -11.81 4.62 -6.23
N LEU A 284 -12.16 4.87 -7.49
CA LEU A 284 -13.49 4.54 -8.01
C LEU A 284 -13.76 3.05 -7.97
N ARG A 285 -12.79 2.23 -8.39
CA ARG A 285 -12.90 0.77 -8.34
C ARG A 285 -13.08 0.28 -6.91
N THR A 286 -12.28 0.79 -5.97
CA THR A 286 -12.42 0.40 -4.57
C THR A 286 -13.79 0.80 -4.00
N LEU A 287 -14.36 1.94 -4.41
CA LEU A 287 -15.71 2.37 -3.99
C LEU A 287 -16.85 1.49 -4.49
N GLN A 288 -16.63 0.64 -5.51
CA GLN A 288 -17.62 -0.35 -5.95
C GLN A 288 -17.80 -1.47 -4.92
N ASN A 289 -16.74 -1.79 -4.16
CA ASN A 289 -16.70 -2.91 -3.21
C ASN A 289 -16.66 -2.45 -1.75
N GLU A 290 -16.15 -1.26 -1.49
CA GLU A 290 -16.06 -0.66 -0.16
C GLU A 290 -16.95 0.60 -0.08
N PRO A 291 -17.77 0.73 0.97
CA PRO A 291 -18.56 1.94 1.15
C PRO A 291 -17.65 3.16 1.36
N MET A 292 -18.16 4.33 0.95
CA MET A 292 -17.52 5.60 1.28
C MET A 292 -17.33 5.73 2.80
N SER A 293 -16.20 6.31 3.21
CA SER A 293 -15.87 6.52 4.60
C SER A 293 -16.95 7.38 5.29
N PRO A 294 -17.48 6.96 6.44
CA PRO A 294 -18.43 7.77 7.22
C PRO A 294 -17.88 9.14 7.63
N LEU A 295 -16.55 9.26 7.74
CA LEU A 295 -15.91 10.54 8.00
C LEU A 295 -16.01 11.48 6.80
N MET A 296 -15.80 10.97 5.57
CA MET A 296 -15.98 11.77 4.38
C MET A 296 -17.44 12.21 4.23
N ASP A 297 -18.38 11.26 4.39
CA ASP A 297 -19.82 11.53 4.30
C ASP A 297 -20.28 12.62 5.28
N TRP A 298 -19.71 12.67 6.49
CA TRP A 298 -19.99 13.74 7.46
C TRP A 298 -19.56 15.12 6.96
N PHE A 299 -18.39 15.21 6.28
CA PHE A 299 -17.79 16.49 5.88
C PHE A 299 -18.25 16.98 4.51
N LEU A 300 -18.75 16.08 3.66
CA LEU A 300 -19.34 16.45 2.38
C LEU A 300 -20.56 17.35 2.60
N GLN A 301 -20.51 18.56 2.03
CA GLN A 301 -21.61 19.52 2.12
C GLN A 301 -22.68 19.28 1.05
N GLU A 302 -22.27 18.65 -0.05
CA GLU A 302 -23.10 18.34 -1.21
C GLU A 302 -22.91 16.85 -1.55
N PRO A 303 -23.98 16.14 -1.93
CA PRO A 303 -23.85 14.76 -2.38
C PRO A 303 -23.04 14.71 -3.67
N LEU A 304 -22.18 13.70 -3.78
CA LEU A 304 -21.44 13.44 -5.01
C LEU A 304 -22.36 12.80 -6.05
N LEU A 305 -22.14 13.14 -7.32
CA LEU A 305 -22.73 12.42 -8.43
C LEU A 305 -22.10 11.02 -8.53
N GLU A 306 -22.76 10.13 -9.28
CA GLU A 306 -22.22 8.80 -9.54
C GLU A 306 -20.84 8.89 -10.20
N ASN A 307 -19.88 8.08 -9.73
CA ASN A 307 -18.48 8.07 -10.16
C ASN A 307 -17.75 9.42 -10.06
N GLN A 308 -18.29 10.38 -9.30
CA GLN A 308 -17.62 11.64 -9.05
C GLN A 308 -16.57 11.48 -7.95
N LEU A 309 -15.33 11.86 -8.27
CA LEU A 309 -14.28 11.93 -7.29
C LEU A 309 -14.31 13.27 -6.55
N ILE A 310 -13.75 13.30 -5.36
CA ILE A 310 -13.51 14.56 -4.67
C ILE A 310 -12.30 15.29 -5.25
N SER A 311 -12.26 16.60 -5.11
CA SER A 311 -11.07 17.42 -5.34
C SER A 311 -10.77 18.29 -4.13
N PHE A 312 -9.53 18.77 -4.03
CA PHE A 312 -9.17 19.76 -3.03
C PHE A 312 -9.60 21.16 -3.52
N SER A 313 -10.73 21.63 -3.04
CA SER A 313 -11.35 22.91 -3.40
C SER A 313 -11.70 23.71 -2.13
N PRO A 314 -10.72 24.39 -1.52
CA PRO A 314 -10.94 25.07 -0.24
C PRO A 314 -11.83 26.30 -0.39
N GLY A 315 -13.06 26.22 0.13
CA GLY A 315 -13.91 27.39 0.37
C GLY A 315 -13.37 28.30 1.47
N ILE A 316 -14.01 29.45 1.69
CA ILE A 316 -13.59 30.44 2.71
C ILE A 316 -13.45 29.80 4.10
N GLY A 317 -14.38 28.94 4.49
CA GLY A 317 -14.33 28.23 5.78
C GLY A 317 -13.10 27.32 5.92
N GLY A 318 -12.82 26.54 4.88
CA GLY A 318 -11.62 25.69 4.81
C GLY A 318 -10.33 26.51 4.90
N VAL A 319 -10.23 27.59 4.14
CA VAL A 319 -9.09 28.52 4.19
C VAL A 319 -8.89 29.10 5.59
N LEU A 320 -9.95 29.56 6.26
CA LEU A 320 -9.85 30.12 7.61
C LEU A 320 -9.37 29.08 8.63
N LEU A 321 -9.84 27.82 8.54
CA LEU A 321 -9.36 26.73 9.40
C LEU A 321 -7.90 26.40 9.13
N LEU A 322 -7.46 26.38 7.87
CA LEU A 322 -6.06 26.14 7.51
C LEU A 322 -5.14 27.30 7.97
N VAL A 323 -5.62 28.55 7.96
CA VAL A 323 -4.89 29.68 8.56
C VAL A 323 -4.82 29.53 10.08
N ALA A 324 -5.92 29.15 10.73
CA ALA A 324 -5.94 28.90 12.17
C ALA A 324 -5.00 27.74 12.55
N SER A 325 -4.94 26.68 11.74
CA SER A 325 -3.99 25.59 11.96
C SER A 325 -2.55 26.09 11.81
N ALA A 326 -2.21 26.89 10.80
CA ALA A 326 -0.88 27.47 10.66
C ALA A 326 -0.48 28.30 11.90
N ILE A 327 -1.41 29.10 12.46
CA ILE A 327 -1.18 29.86 13.69
C ILE A 327 -0.93 28.94 14.89
N LEU A 328 -1.72 27.86 15.05
CA LEU A 328 -1.53 26.88 16.11
C LEU A 328 -0.18 26.15 16.00
N LEU A 329 0.26 25.79 14.79
CA LEU A 329 1.55 25.15 14.55
C LEU A 329 2.70 26.09 14.90
N VAL A 330 2.65 27.35 14.43
CA VAL A 330 3.65 28.36 14.78
C VAL A 330 3.66 28.59 16.29
N GLY A 331 2.50 28.67 16.93
CA GLY A 331 2.37 28.74 18.38
C GLY A 331 3.02 27.56 19.09
N ALA A 332 2.81 26.33 18.58
CA ALA A 332 3.43 25.12 19.12
C ALA A 332 4.96 25.12 18.97
N LEU A 333 5.50 25.56 17.82
CA LEU A 333 6.93 25.70 17.58
C LEU A 333 7.56 26.75 18.49
N VAL A 334 6.92 27.90 18.62
CA VAL A 334 7.31 28.98 19.54
C VAL A 334 7.31 28.48 20.99
N ALA A 335 6.25 27.77 21.39
CA ALA A 335 6.16 27.17 22.72
C ALA A 335 7.23 26.09 22.94
N ALA A 336 7.51 25.25 21.93
CA ALA A 336 8.55 24.24 22.02
C ALA A 336 9.95 24.84 22.18
N TRP A 337 10.20 25.97 21.51
CA TRP A 337 11.48 26.66 21.51
C TRP A 337 11.71 27.50 22.77
N TRP A 338 10.74 28.30 23.19
CA TRP A 338 10.88 29.26 24.32
C TRP A 338 10.26 28.77 25.63
N PHE A 339 9.20 27.96 25.61
CA PHE A 339 8.54 27.52 26.83
C PHE A 339 9.10 26.19 27.35
N LYS A 340 9.28 26.15 28.67
CA LYS A 340 9.83 24.98 29.36
C LYS A 340 8.77 23.93 29.71
N LYS A 341 7.52 24.10 29.24
CA LYS A 341 6.36 23.31 29.66
C LYS A 341 5.86 22.44 28.51
N THR A 342 6.01 21.13 28.66
CA THR A 342 5.59 20.14 27.65
C THR A 342 4.08 20.15 27.40
N VAL A 343 3.28 20.38 28.45
CA VAL A 343 1.81 20.35 28.35
C VAL A 343 1.28 21.41 27.39
N ILE A 344 1.87 22.62 27.40
CA ILE A 344 1.45 23.71 26.50
C ILE A 344 1.68 23.32 25.04
N VAL A 345 2.86 22.77 24.73
CA VAL A 345 3.19 22.28 23.39
C VAL A 345 2.22 21.18 22.96
N GLY A 346 1.94 20.21 23.85
CA GLY A 346 1.00 19.12 23.56
C GLY A 346 -0.42 19.60 23.26
N VAL A 347 -0.95 20.54 24.05
CA VAL A 347 -2.30 21.10 23.84
C VAL A 347 -2.39 21.84 22.50
N LEU A 348 -1.38 22.65 22.16
CA LEU A 348 -1.35 23.35 20.88
C LEU A 348 -1.28 22.38 19.69
N LEU A 349 -0.50 21.29 19.82
CA LEU A 349 -0.40 20.26 18.78
C LEU A 349 -1.69 19.44 18.63
N VAL A 350 -2.39 19.13 19.73
CA VAL A 350 -3.71 18.46 19.67
C VAL A 350 -4.71 19.37 18.95
N GLY A 351 -4.76 20.66 19.32
CA GLY A 351 -5.59 21.64 18.62
C GLY A 351 -5.22 21.76 17.14
N TRP A 352 -3.92 21.79 16.84
CA TRP A 352 -3.43 21.81 15.46
C TRP A 352 -3.89 20.59 14.65
N THR A 353 -3.77 19.37 15.20
CA THR A 353 -4.19 18.13 14.53
C THR A 353 -5.67 18.18 14.18
N LEU A 354 -6.53 18.55 15.14
CA LEU A 354 -7.98 18.60 14.95
C LEU A 354 -8.40 19.67 13.93
N VAL A 355 -7.82 20.86 14.02
CA VAL A 355 -8.14 21.99 13.12
C VAL A 355 -7.60 21.73 11.72
N THR A 356 -6.41 21.13 11.58
CA THR A 356 -5.85 20.77 10.26
C THR A 356 -6.70 19.72 9.58
N TYR A 357 -7.05 18.64 10.29
CA TYR A 357 -7.91 17.59 9.73
C TYR A 357 -9.26 18.16 9.29
N SER A 358 -9.92 18.94 10.15
CA SER A 358 -11.21 19.57 9.81
C SER A 358 -11.09 20.55 8.64
N GLY A 359 -10.00 21.33 8.58
CA GLY A 359 -9.75 22.28 7.49
C GLY A 359 -9.53 21.58 6.15
N LEU A 360 -8.81 20.45 6.13
CA LEU A 360 -8.62 19.63 4.93
C LEU A 360 -9.93 18.97 4.50
N MET A 361 -10.68 18.37 5.43
CA MET A 361 -11.93 17.68 5.11
C MET A 361 -13.02 18.63 4.61
N ILE A 362 -13.18 19.81 5.20
CA ILE A 362 -14.11 20.85 4.71
C ILE A 362 -13.66 21.43 3.36
N SER A 363 -12.38 21.28 3.01
CA SER A 363 -11.83 21.69 1.72
C SER A 363 -11.92 20.57 0.67
N ALA A 364 -12.39 19.38 1.03
CA ALA A 364 -12.72 18.34 0.06
C ALA A 364 -14.15 18.60 -0.43
N GLY A 365 -14.30 18.73 -1.74
CA GLY A 365 -15.59 18.96 -2.39
C GLY A 365 -15.71 18.18 -3.69
N PRO A 366 -16.85 18.31 -4.41
CA PRO A 366 -17.04 17.69 -5.71
C PRO A 366 -15.89 18.05 -6.66
N GLY A 367 -15.29 17.04 -7.26
CA GLY A 367 -14.22 17.15 -8.24
C GLY A 367 -14.67 16.64 -9.59
N ASP A 368 -13.70 16.12 -10.33
CA ASP A 368 -13.92 15.56 -11.65
C ASP A 368 -14.73 14.26 -11.58
N ILE A 369 -15.43 13.95 -12.66
CA ILE A 369 -16.04 12.65 -12.91
C ILE A 369 -15.12 12.01 -13.97
N PRO A 370 -14.13 11.18 -13.57
CA PRO A 370 -13.17 10.61 -14.52
C PRO A 370 -13.84 9.64 -15.49
N VAL A 371 -14.96 9.04 -15.07
CA VAL A 371 -15.77 8.19 -15.92
C VAL A 371 -16.55 9.07 -16.87
N ASN A 372 -16.37 8.84 -18.17
CA ASN A 372 -17.29 9.39 -19.14
C ASN A 372 -18.65 8.69 -19.01
N LEU A 373 -19.49 9.20 -18.10
CA LEU A 373 -20.89 8.81 -17.99
C LEU A 373 -21.73 9.35 -19.17
N THR A 374 -21.10 10.06 -20.11
CA THR A 374 -21.77 10.46 -21.34
C THR A 374 -22.11 9.21 -22.11
N VAL A 375 -23.41 8.96 -22.22
CA VAL A 375 -23.98 8.06 -23.20
C VAL A 375 -23.78 8.74 -24.56
N HIS A 376 -23.12 8.06 -25.47
CA HIS A 376 -22.92 8.54 -26.83
C HIS A 376 -23.95 7.91 -27.75
N ASP A 377 -24.42 8.68 -28.74
CA ASP A 377 -25.43 8.22 -29.68
C ASP A 377 -24.91 7.05 -30.53
N THR A 378 -23.58 6.95 -30.68
CA THR A 378 -22.91 5.94 -31.52
C THR A 378 -21.72 5.26 -30.81
N ILE A 379 -21.39 4.04 -31.25
CA ILE A 379 -20.23 3.28 -30.76
C ILE A 379 -18.93 4.01 -31.11
N GLU A 380 -18.86 4.61 -32.29
CA GLU A 380 -17.71 5.37 -32.79
C GLU A 380 -17.38 6.57 -31.90
N GLU A 381 -18.40 7.31 -31.46
CA GLU A 381 -18.23 8.40 -30.50
C GLU A 381 -17.77 7.86 -29.15
N ALA A 382 -18.34 6.75 -28.67
CA ALA A 382 -17.96 6.14 -27.40
C ALA A 382 -16.50 5.68 -27.40
N ILE A 383 -16.00 5.00 -28.43
CA ILE A 383 -14.60 4.51 -28.48
C ILE A 383 -13.57 5.63 -28.70
N ALA A 384 -13.98 6.76 -29.29
CA ALA A 384 -13.13 7.93 -29.50
C ALA A 384 -12.89 8.76 -28.22
N VAL A 385 -13.69 8.54 -27.17
CA VAL A 385 -13.52 9.21 -25.87
C VAL A 385 -12.12 8.94 -25.31
N GLY A 386 -11.42 10.02 -24.95
CA GLY A 386 -10.06 9.96 -24.40
C GLY A 386 -8.97 9.85 -25.46
N ARG A 387 -9.33 9.88 -26.75
CA ARG A 387 -8.43 9.70 -27.90
C ARG A 387 -8.49 10.88 -28.87
N ASP A 388 -8.58 12.10 -28.34
CA ASP A 388 -8.82 13.33 -29.11
C ASP A 388 -7.79 13.62 -30.22
N ASN A 389 -6.58 13.05 -30.11
CA ASN A 389 -5.47 13.24 -31.06
C ASN A 389 -5.15 11.98 -31.88
N GLU A 390 -6.00 10.96 -31.83
CA GLU A 390 -5.78 9.68 -32.50
C GLU A 390 -6.84 9.43 -33.57
N GLN A 391 -6.46 8.74 -34.64
CA GLN A 391 -7.41 8.27 -35.66
C GLN A 391 -7.96 6.92 -35.23
N VAL A 392 -9.26 6.86 -34.92
CA VAL A 392 -9.95 5.64 -34.50
C VAL A 392 -10.85 5.16 -35.65
N GLU A 393 -10.67 3.92 -36.08
CA GLU A 393 -11.49 3.28 -37.12
C GLU A 393 -12.15 2.01 -36.57
N LEU A 394 -13.47 2.00 -36.49
CA LEU A 394 -14.23 0.83 -36.05
C LEU A 394 -14.13 -0.31 -37.08
N LEU A 395 -13.65 -1.48 -36.67
CA LEU A 395 -13.49 -2.65 -37.53
C LEU A 395 -14.66 -3.63 -37.38
N ALA A 396 -15.08 -3.90 -36.14
CA ALA A 396 -16.16 -4.84 -35.85
C ALA A 396 -16.87 -4.52 -34.54
N VAL A 397 -18.13 -4.95 -34.46
CA VAL A 397 -18.92 -4.95 -33.22
C VAL A 397 -19.48 -6.35 -33.02
N PHE A 398 -19.31 -6.86 -31.80
CA PHE A 398 -19.79 -8.16 -31.33
C PHE A 398 -20.81 -7.93 -30.22
N GLU A 399 -22.00 -8.51 -30.36
CA GLU A 399 -23.05 -8.48 -29.35
C GLU A 399 -22.94 -9.76 -28.51
N GLU A 400 -22.87 -9.65 -27.18
CA GLU A 400 -22.72 -10.82 -26.30
C GLU A 400 -23.99 -11.08 -25.46
N GLU A 401 -24.51 -10.04 -24.80
CA GLU A 401 -25.79 -10.06 -24.05
C GLU A 401 -26.67 -8.86 -24.41
N GLN A 402 -27.91 -8.80 -23.92
CA GLN A 402 -28.87 -7.74 -24.27
C GLN A 402 -28.42 -6.33 -23.88
N GLU A 403 -27.42 -6.19 -22.99
CA GLU A 403 -26.98 -4.90 -22.44
C GLU A 403 -25.49 -4.60 -22.71
N GLU A 404 -24.77 -5.42 -23.50
CA GLU A 404 -23.32 -5.27 -23.68
C GLU A 404 -22.85 -5.54 -25.11
N VAL A 405 -21.87 -4.74 -25.56
CA VAL A 405 -21.21 -4.91 -26.85
C VAL A 405 -19.70 -4.78 -26.74
N PHE A 406 -18.98 -5.52 -27.58
CA PHE A 406 -17.54 -5.37 -27.77
C PHE A 406 -17.26 -4.69 -29.10
N ALA A 407 -16.62 -3.52 -29.02
CA ALA A 407 -16.16 -2.78 -30.19
C ALA A 407 -14.69 -3.08 -30.43
N VAL A 408 -14.34 -3.62 -31.60
CA VAL A 408 -12.96 -3.83 -32.05
C VAL A 408 -12.62 -2.78 -33.09
N TYR A 409 -11.53 -2.06 -32.90
CA TYR A 409 -11.16 -0.90 -33.70
C TYR A 409 -9.65 -0.76 -33.86
N GLN A 410 -9.26 -0.02 -34.89
CA GLN A 410 -7.88 0.33 -35.19
C GLN A 410 -7.56 1.74 -34.68
N ILE A 411 -6.35 1.93 -34.15
CA ILE A 411 -5.85 3.23 -33.70
C ILE A 411 -4.61 3.62 -34.52
N ASN A 412 -4.65 4.81 -35.13
CA ASN A 412 -3.55 5.41 -35.92
C ASN A 412 -2.98 4.48 -37.01
N GLU A 413 -3.83 3.64 -37.61
CA GLU A 413 -3.45 2.61 -38.60
C GLU A 413 -2.40 1.60 -38.08
N ARG A 414 -2.16 1.55 -36.77
CA ARG A 414 -0.97 0.93 -36.17
C ARG A 414 -1.31 -0.10 -35.09
N HIS A 415 -2.30 0.19 -34.26
CA HIS A 415 -2.69 -0.61 -33.11
C HIS A 415 -4.04 -1.25 -33.34
N LEU A 416 -4.27 -2.43 -32.76
CA LEU A 416 -5.59 -3.06 -32.70
C LEU A 416 -6.07 -3.00 -31.25
N ALA A 417 -7.28 -2.50 -31.03
CA ALA A 417 -7.86 -2.42 -29.71
C ALA A 417 -9.26 -3.02 -29.68
N ALA A 418 -9.68 -3.46 -28.50
CA ALA A 418 -11.08 -3.79 -28.23
C ALA A 418 -11.54 -3.11 -26.94
N GLU A 419 -12.80 -2.72 -26.91
CA GLU A 419 -13.44 -2.03 -25.80
C GLU A 419 -14.80 -2.67 -25.50
N ARG A 420 -15.06 -2.95 -24.22
CA ARG A 420 -16.38 -3.32 -23.73
C ARG A 420 -17.20 -2.07 -23.46
N LEU A 421 -18.41 -2.03 -24.02
CA LEU A 421 -19.36 -0.94 -23.86
C LEU A 421 -20.66 -1.47 -23.27
N LYS A 422 -21.26 -0.67 -22.40
CA LYS A 422 -22.62 -0.89 -21.92
C LYS A 422 -23.61 -0.25 -22.89
N VAL A 423 -24.65 -0.99 -23.24
CA VAL A 423 -25.81 -0.48 -23.98
C VAL A 423 -26.78 0.14 -22.98
N GLU A 424 -27.14 1.40 -23.18
CA GLU A 424 -28.14 2.11 -22.40
C GLU A 424 -29.31 2.55 -23.30
N ASP A 425 -30.43 2.94 -22.70
CA ASP A 425 -31.68 3.27 -23.43
C ASP A 425 -31.47 4.32 -24.55
N ASP A 426 -30.51 5.23 -24.35
CA ASP A 426 -30.23 6.37 -25.23
C ASP A 426 -28.85 6.26 -25.93
N GLY A 427 -28.16 5.11 -25.92
CA GLY A 427 -26.89 4.93 -26.64
C GLY A 427 -25.88 4.00 -25.97
N TYR A 428 -24.59 4.36 -26.05
CA TYR A 428 -23.48 3.51 -25.59
C TYR A 428 -22.58 4.23 -24.59
N ARG A 429 -22.18 3.52 -23.53
CA ARG A 429 -21.28 4.04 -22.49
C ARG A 429 -20.07 3.14 -22.29
N LYS A 430 -18.90 3.76 -22.08
CA LYS A 430 -17.67 3.04 -21.73
C LYS A 430 -17.71 2.53 -20.29
N TYR A 431 -17.10 1.37 -20.08
CA TYR A 431 -16.64 0.94 -18.77
C TYR A 431 -15.33 1.65 -18.39
N LEU A 432 -15.00 1.73 -17.09
CA LEU A 432 -13.87 2.49 -16.54
C LEU A 432 -12.52 1.96 -17.04
N ASP A 433 -12.39 0.64 -17.16
CA ASP A 433 -11.12 0.00 -17.50
C ASP A 433 -11.34 -1.30 -18.30
N ALA A 434 -12.13 -1.20 -19.37
CA ALA A 434 -12.49 -2.35 -20.21
C ALA A 434 -11.96 -2.21 -21.64
N SER A 435 -10.69 -1.85 -21.77
CA SER A 435 -9.98 -1.81 -23.05
C SER A 435 -8.79 -2.77 -23.08
N VAL A 436 -8.55 -3.39 -24.22
CA VAL A 436 -7.34 -4.16 -24.53
C VAL A 436 -6.71 -3.57 -25.79
N GLU A 437 -5.39 -3.52 -25.85
CA GLU A 437 -4.67 -3.02 -27.02
C GLU A 437 -3.46 -3.91 -27.37
N ILE A 438 -3.37 -4.29 -28.63
CA ILE A 438 -2.18 -4.90 -29.24
C ILE A 438 -1.41 -3.79 -29.96
N GLU A 439 -0.34 -3.32 -29.33
CA GLU A 439 0.49 -2.28 -29.89
C GLU A 439 1.22 -2.73 -31.15
N ASN A 440 1.31 -1.85 -32.17
CA ASN A 440 2.10 -2.08 -33.39
C ASN A 440 1.71 -3.29 -34.24
N GLY A 441 0.56 -3.93 -33.98
CA GLY A 441 0.13 -5.12 -34.71
C GLY A 441 0.22 -4.96 -36.22
N PHE A 442 -0.26 -3.83 -36.75
CA PHE A 442 -0.29 -3.53 -38.18
C PHE A 442 1.06 -3.06 -38.77
N LEU A 443 2.01 -2.57 -37.96
CA LEU A 443 3.31 -2.08 -38.45
C LEU A 443 4.35 -3.18 -38.68
N THR A 444 4.19 -4.34 -38.03
CA THR A 444 5.16 -5.44 -38.16
C THR A 444 5.04 -6.22 -39.48
N GLY A 445 4.12 -5.81 -40.38
CA GLY A 445 3.86 -6.49 -41.65
C GLY A 445 3.36 -7.92 -41.48
N GLY A 446 2.78 -8.23 -40.31
CA GLY A 446 2.22 -9.54 -40.05
C GLY A 446 0.90 -9.71 -40.80
N ASP A 447 0.83 -10.70 -41.69
CA ASP A 447 -0.43 -11.19 -42.29
C ASP A 447 -1.46 -11.61 -41.21
N GLN A 448 -1.05 -11.67 -39.94
CA GLN A 448 -1.88 -11.98 -38.78
C GLN A 448 -1.14 -11.64 -37.47
N PHE A 449 -1.89 -11.26 -36.44
CA PHE A 449 -1.39 -11.07 -35.08
C PHE A 449 -2.52 -11.22 -34.06
N MET A 450 -2.21 -11.73 -32.88
CA MET A 450 -3.18 -11.99 -31.83
C MET A 450 -2.49 -12.08 -30.47
N ASP A 451 -3.26 -11.83 -29.41
CA ASP A 451 -2.84 -11.99 -28.03
C ASP A 451 -3.99 -12.34 -27.08
N THR A 452 -3.65 -12.92 -25.93
CA THR A 452 -4.60 -13.15 -24.82
C THR A 452 -4.17 -12.32 -23.61
N PHE A 453 -5.09 -11.49 -23.14
CA PHE A 453 -4.96 -10.69 -21.94
C PHE A 453 -5.65 -11.41 -20.78
N MET A 454 -5.01 -11.46 -19.61
CA MET A 454 -5.66 -11.97 -18.40
C MET A 454 -5.87 -10.80 -17.45
N PHE A 455 -7.11 -10.67 -17.00
CA PHE A 455 -7.52 -9.68 -16.04
C PHE A 455 -7.94 -10.37 -14.76
N THR A 456 -7.29 -10.00 -13.67
CA THR A 456 -7.70 -10.38 -12.31
C THR A 456 -8.47 -9.23 -11.64
N THR A 457 -8.34 -8.02 -12.18
CA THR A 457 -9.01 -6.81 -11.71
C THR A 457 -9.21 -5.82 -12.85
N ASN A 458 -10.43 -5.64 -13.34
CA ASN A 458 -10.92 -4.48 -14.13
C ASN A 458 -12.37 -4.73 -14.57
N ASP A 459 -12.91 -3.88 -15.46
CA ASP A 459 -14.28 -4.01 -15.96
C ASP A 459 -14.43 -5.03 -17.12
N TRP A 460 -13.38 -5.76 -17.50
CA TRP A 460 -13.56 -7.03 -18.22
C TRP A 460 -13.95 -8.16 -17.26
N VAL A 461 -13.63 -8.05 -15.96
CA VAL A 461 -13.84 -9.12 -14.99
C VAL A 461 -15.32 -9.30 -14.64
N ASP A 462 -15.80 -10.53 -14.76
CA ASP A 462 -17.02 -10.97 -14.08
C ASP A 462 -16.75 -11.08 -12.58
N ASN A 463 -17.44 -10.26 -11.78
CA ASN A 463 -17.25 -10.16 -10.33
C ASN A 463 -17.53 -11.48 -9.57
N GLU A 464 -18.15 -12.47 -10.20
CA GLU A 464 -18.35 -13.81 -9.61
C GLU A 464 -17.15 -14.76 -9.84
N ARG A 465 -16.15 -14.35 -10.62
CA ARG A 465 -15.01 -15.17 -11.05
C ARG A 465 -13.66 -14.53 -10.68
N ALA A 466 -12.61 -15.36 -10.56
CA ALA A 466 -11.28 -14.90 -10.14
C ALA A 466 -10.46 -14.22 -11.26
N SER A 467 -10.65 -14.63 -12.51
CA SER A 467 -9.92 -14.10 -13.67
C SER A 467 -10.80 -14.07 -14.92
N THR A 468 -10.53 -13.14 -15.82
CA THR A 468 -11.13 -13.08 -17.16
C THR A 468 -10.05 -13.05 -18.23
N TYR A 469 -10.17 -13.91 -19.23
CA TYR A 469 -9.27 -14.00 -20.37
C TYR A 469 -9.93 -13.36 -21.58
N VAL A 470 -9.29 -12.34 -22.15
CA VAL A 470 -9.73 -11.65 -23.37
C VAL A 470 -8.73 -11.94 -24.47
N SER A 471 -9.12 -12.72 -25.46
CA SER A 471 -8.30 -12.99 -26.64
C SER A 471 -8.74 -12.12 -27.79
N LEU A 472 -7.80 -11.40 -28.39
CA LEU A 472 -8.02 -10.45 -29.48
C LEU A 472 -7.03 -10.72 -30.62
N GLY A 473 -7.49 -10.59 -31.87
CA GLY A 473 -6.56 -10.68 -32.99
C GLY A 473 -7.13 -10.28 -34.35
N TYR A 474 -6.22 -10.25 -35.32
CA TYR A 474 -6.43 -9.97 -36.73
C TYR A 474 -5.76 -11.04 -37.59
N ALA A 475 -6.38 -11.42 -38.72
CA ALA A 475 -5.73 -12.17 -39.78
C ALA A 475 -6.23 -11.74 -41.16
N ASP A 476 -5.30 -11.47 -42.08
CA ASP A 476 -5.54 -10.89 -43.41
C ASP A 476 -6.30 -11.84 -44.37
N LYS A 477 -6.27 -13.14 -44.09
CA LYS A 477 -7.03 -14.13 -44.86
C LYS A 477 -8.45 -14.18 -44.32
N ASP A 478 -9.45 -14.01 -45.20
CA ASP A 478 -10.87 -14.12 -44.87
C ASP A 478 -11.12 -15.27 -43.87
N ILE A 479 -11.34 -14.91 -42.60
CA ILE A 479 -11.39 -15.86 -41.49
C ILE A 479 -12.79 -16.47 -41.45
N GLU A 480 -12.90 -17.79 -41.51
CA GLU A 480 -14.17 -18.50 -41.31
C GLU A 480 -14.44 -18.72 -39.82
N SER A 481 -13.43 -19.21 -39.08
CA SER A 481 -13.50 -19.42 -37.63
C SER A 481 -12.12 -19.38 -36.99
N VAL A 482 -12.08 -19.08 -35.70
CA VAL A 482 -10.89 -19.15 -34.86
C VAL A 482 -11.23 -19.96 -33.63
N GLU A 483 -10.43 -20.97 -33.34
CA GLU A 483 -10.49 -21.71 -32.07
C GLU A 483 -9.26 -21.35 -31.22
N ILE A 484 -9.46 -21.21 -29.91
CA ILE A 484 -8.41 -20.87 -28.95
C ILE A 484 -8.33 -22.01 -27.94
N GLU A 485 -7.14 -22.57 -27.74
CA GLU A 485 -6.92 -23.55 -26.69
C GLU A 485 -6.60 -22.86 -25.36
N LEU A 486 -7.51 -23.03 -24.40
CA LEU A 486 -7.38 -22.58 -23.02
C LEU A 486 -7.42 -23.81 -22.10
N ASN A 487 -6.36 -24.02 -21.30
CA ASN A 487 -6.24 -25.15 -20.38
C ASN A 487 -6.43 -26.55 -21.01
N GLY A 488 -6.00 -26.71 -22.27
CA GLY A 488 -6.12 -27.98 -23.00
C GLY A 488 -7.50 -28.23 -23.63
N GLU A 489 -8.40 -27.26 -23.58
CA GLU A 489 -9.69 -27.31 -24.26
C GLU A 489 -9.81 -26.20 -25.32
N TRP A 490 -10.40 -26.51 -26.47
CA TRP A 490 -10.63 -25.55 -27.54
C TRP A 490 -11.94 -24.78 -27.33
N ARG A 491 -11.90 -23.46 -27.60
CA ARG A 491 -13.02 -22.51 -27.50
C ARG A 491 -13.19 -21.78 -28.82
N ASP A 492 -14.42 -21.62 -29.29
CA ASP A 492 -14.71 -20.83 -30.48
C ASP A 492 -14.67 -19.32 -30.15
N ALA A 493 -13.92 -18.55 -30.92
CA ALA A 493 -13.93 -17.09 -30.85
C ALA A 493 -14.95 -16.49 -31.84
N ASN A 494 -15.50 -15.33 -31.49
CA ASN A 494 -16.37 -14.58 -32.38
C ASN A 494 -15.53 -13.89 -33.47
N VAL A 495 -15.88 -14.09 -34.74
CA VAL A 495 -15.12 -13.57 -35.90
C VAL A 495 -15.98 -12.65 -36.75
N LYS A 496 -15.44 -11.47 -37.13
CA LYS A 496 -16.10 -10.52 -38.04
C LYS A 496 -15.04 -9.62 -38.68
N ASN A 497 -15.14 -9.34 -39.98
CA ASN A 497 -14.25 -8.41 -40.69
C ASN A 497 -12.75 -8.65 -40.42
N ASN A 498 -12.29 -9.90 -40.51
CA ASN A 498 -10.88 -10.30 -40.32
C ASN A 498 -10.31 -10.04 -38.91
N VAL A 499 -11.14 -9.66 -37.94
CA VAL A 499 -10.80 -9.61 -36.52
C VAL A 499 -11.60 -10.64 -35.75
N PHE A 500 -11.08 -11.03 -34.58
CA PHE A 500 -11.78 -11.92 -33.66
C PHE A 500 -11.62 -11.50 -32.21
N ILE A 501 -12.61 -11.84 -31.40
CA ILE A 501 -12.60 -11.64 -29.95
C ILE A 501 -13.20 -12.85 -29.23
N HIS A 502 -12.61 -13.22 -28.09
CA HIS A 502 -13.16 -14.21 -27.16
C HIS A 502 -12.97 -13.70 -25.72
N VAL A 503 -13.99 -13.88 -24.88
CA VAL A 503 -13.97 -13.48 -23.47
C VAL A 503 -14.41 -14.67 -22.63
N GLU A 504 -13.59 -15.06 -21.63
CA GLU A 504 -13.93 -16.16 -20.73
C GLU A 504 -13.54 -15.86 -19.29
N SER A 505 -14.54 -15.89 -18.40
CA SER A 505 -14.39 -15.67 -16.96
C SER A 505 -14.34 -16.99 -16.21
N THR A 506 -13.31 -17.21 -15.38
CA THR A 506 -13.04 -18.48 -14.70
C THR A 506 -12.45 -18.28 -13.29
N ASN A 507 -12.55 -19.32 -12.46
CA ASN A 507 -11.90 -19.39 -11.14
C ASN A 507 -10.53 -20.11 -11.20
N GLU A 508 -10.14 -20.58 -12.38
CA GLU A 508 -8.88 -21.29 -12.62
C GLU A 508 -7.87 -20.38 -13.33
N THR A 509 -6.59 -20.53 -13.01
CA THR A 509 -5.51 -19.85 -13.75
C THR A 509 -5.01 -20.74 -14.86
N PHE A 510 -5.13 -20.28 -16.11
CA PHE A 510 -4.66 -20.97 -17.30
C PHE A 510 -3.15 -20.81 -17.52
N PRO A 511 -2.48 -21.79 -18.19
CA PRO A 511 -1.08 -21.66 -18.58
C PRO A 511 -0.85 -20.47 -19.52
N GLU A 512 0.33 -19.84 -19.44
CA GLU A 512 0.71 -18.68 -20.28
C GLU A 512 0.75 -18.99 -21.79
N ALA A 513 0.95 -20.25 -22.17
CA ALA A 513 1.02 -20.64 -23.57
C ALA A 513 -0.40 -20.87 -24.12
N HIS A 514 -0.78 -20.06 -25.11
CA HIS A 514 -2.06 -20.17 -25.80
C HIS A 514 -1.82 -20.58 -27.26
N ARG A 515 -2.67 -21.49 -27.74
CA ARG A 515 -2.67 -21.92 -29.15
C ARG A 515 -3.93 -21.44 -29.84
N TYR A 516 -3.76 -20.96 -31.06
CA TYR A 516 -4.82 -20.45 -31.91
C TYR A 516 -4.88 -21.31 -33.16
N LEU A 517 -6.07 -21.75 -33.53
CA LEU A 517 -6.34 -22.45 -34.79
C LEU A 517 -7.19 -21.53 -35.66
N ILE A 518 -6.57 -20.93 -36.67
CA ILE A 518 -7.23 -20.04 -37.62
C ILE A 518 -7.64 -20.86 -38.84
N LYS A 519 -8.94 -20.87 -39.14
CA LYS A 519 -9.52 -21.55 -40.31
C LYS A 519 -9.94 -20.49 -41.33
N PRO A 520 -9.19 -20.30 -42.41
CA PRO A 520 -9.57 -19.36 -43.46
C PRO A 520 -10.66 -19.96 -44.37
N ILE A 521 -11.52 -19.13 -44.95
CA ILE A 521 -12.55 -19.54 -45.93
C ILE A 521 -11.93 -20.30 -47.11
N ASN A 522 -10.72 -19.90 -47.51
CA ASN A 522 -9.95 -20.57 -48.55
C ASN A 522 -8.50 -20.77 -48.09
N GLY A 523 -8.08 -22.01 -47.86
CA GLY A 523 -6.69 -22.30 -47.51
C GLY A 523 -6.52 -23.57 -46.70
N LYS A 524 -5.38 -23.67 -46.02
CA LYS A 524 -5.15 -24.68 -44.98
C LYS A 524 -5.25 -24.01 -43.63
N ASP A 525 -5.80 -24.74 -42.67
CA ASP A 525 -5.81 -24.40 -41.26
C ASP A 525 -4.40 -24.03 -40.79
N LEU A 526 -4.34 -23.02 -39.94
CA LEU A 526 -3.09 -22.52 -39.43
C LEU A 526 -3.11 -22.52 -37.90
N GLU A 527 -2.18 -23.25 -37.31
CA GLU A 527 -1.96 -23.27 -35.87
C GLU A 527 -0.85 -22.26 -35.50
N VAL A 528 -1.14 -21.36 -34.57
CA VAL A 528 -0.21 -20.36 -34.05
C VAL A 528 -0.05 -20.58 -32.54
N GLU A 529 1.17 -20.84 -32.09
CA GLU A 529 1.51 -20.93 -30.67
C GLU A 529 2.09 -19.58 -30.21
N LYS A 530 1.49 -18.97 -29.19
CA LYS A 530 1.97 -17.75 -28.54
C LYS A 530 2.48 -18.11 -27.14
N ARG A 531 3.74 -17.76 -26.86
CA ARG A 531 4.41 -17.93 -25.57
C ARG A 531 4.80 -16.60 -24.93
N GLN A 532 4.06 -15.53 -25.20
CA GLN A 532 4.32 -14.24 -24.58
C GLN A 532 3.59 -14.11 -23.26
N PHE A 533 4.19 -13.31 -22.37
CA PHE A 533 3.68 -13.00 -21.05
C PHE A 533 2.21 -12.59 -21.14
N ILE A 534 1.41 -13.12 -20.23
CA ILE A 534 0.15 -12.50 -19.84
C ILE A 534 0.43 -11.01 -19.64
N HIS A 535 -0.12 -10.18 -20.51
CA HIS A 535 -0.22 -8.75 -20.24
C HIS A 535 -1.25 -8.63 -19.13
N GLU A 536 -0.81 -8.40 -17.89
CA GLU A 536 -1.67 -7.76 -16.88
C GLU A 536 -2.11 -6.46 -17.53
N GLY A 537 -3.35 -6.42 -18.03
CA GLY A 537 -3.81 -5.26 -18.77
C GLY A 537 -3.65 -4.05 -17.87
N HIS A 538 -2.91 -3.06 -18.38
CA HIS A 538 -2.46 -1.95 -17.57
C HIS A 538 -3.67 -1.18 -17.06
N SER A 539 -3.73 -0.97 -15.74
CA SER A 539 -4.53 0.11 -15.18
C SER A 539 -3.94 1.41 -15.74
N HIS A 540 -4.64 2.04 -16.67
CA HIS A 540 -4.26 3.38 -17.13
C HIS A 540 -4.62 4.45 -16.09
#